data_AF-A0AAU3FNI1-F1
#
_entry.id   AF-A0AAU3FNI1-F1
#
_cell.length_a   1.000
_cell.length_b   1.000
_cell.length_c   1.000
_cell.angle_alpha   90.00
_cell.angle_beta   90.00
_cell.angle_gamma   90.00
#
_symmetry.space_group_name_H-M   'P 1'
#
loop_
_entity.id
_entity.type
_entity.pdbx_description
1 polymer ?
#
loop_
_entity_poly.entity_id
_entity_poly.type
_entity_poly.pdbx_seq_one_letter_code
_entity_poly.pdbx_strand_id
1 'polypeptide(L)'
;MSTQQTYRYLGSSTLRRDGLALQTSGGPAPNPRFFTGFLTTPQQAAVGLLAVAEVARTRYYRPVSPASLDPVVTGSRDRLRFESFSGCCGVYARLDALPAGLDGDVVEHGTTNVDVNNPLREALARVGGLDPLHLSVGPDDLTVSTMDGAVVEKKVPLPVRWLRGFAEVQVLAAAFEPRAEIPAAEAAVFLRRLPTSNDRSVLWAVPAGRSLRLTSRPVPGAVCLAGAGRLAALRGMLRFARTLRVYGPTVAPGSAALPSTWELDTGALRLSLTLSPEPYRGFSGEGAALTALAGDDVVDDAELVSALLSWDPTVDVDALATSAGIDAARVRGALAQLGTAGRVGYDVSEAAYFHRVMPYDAGRAERDNPRLVGARALLDAGAVASDEAGATVRSGDEVYRVRRLPDGEFTCTCPWWAKHRGQRGPCKHALATRMATADVRERV
;
A
#
# COMPACT_ATOMS: atom_id res chain seq x y z
N MET A 1 29.30 32.96 22.30
CA MET A 1 29.83 31.61 22.02
C MET A 1 29.25 31.17 20.69
N SER A 2 30.07 31.01 19.65
CA SER A 2 29.63 30.51 18.35
C SER A 2 29.59 28.99 18.40
N THR A 3 28.42 28.40 18.22
CA THR A 3 28.21 26.96 18.12
C THR A 3 28.68 26.51 16.74
N GLN A 4 29.86 25.88 16.66
CA GLN A 4 30.36 25.26 15.44
C GLN A 4 29.60 23.95 15.19
N GLN A 5 28.86 23.87 14.08
CA GLN A 5 28.26 22.62 13.60
C GLN A 5 29.20 21.97 12.56
N THR A 6 29.48 20.68 12.72
CA THR A 6 30.37 19.91 11.83
C THR A 6 29.55 18.84 11.12
N TYR A 7 29.60 18.85 9.78
CA TYR A 7 28.88 17.91 8.93
C TYR A 7 29.85 16.89 8.29
N ARG A 8 29.47 15.61 8.24
CA ARG A 8 30.24 14.54 7.57
C ARG A 8 29.41 13.94 6.44
N TYR A 9 30.05 13.77 5.29
CA TYR A 9 29.47 13.23 4.07
C TYR A 9 30.22 11.95 3.67
N LEU A 10 29.51 10.94 3.16
CA LEU A 10 30.09 9.65 2.75
C LEU A 10 30.88 9.73 1.42
N GLY A 11 30.70 10.80 0.67
CA GLY A 11 31.44 11.07 -0.56
C GLY A 11 31.25 12.51 -1.04
N SER A 12 31.71 12.79 -2.26
CA SER A 12 31.47 14.07 -2.93
C SER A 12 30.11 14.08 -3.62
N SER A 13 29.38 15.19 -3.50
CA SER A 13 28.30 15.51 -4.44
C SER A 13 28.87 15.59 -5.85
N THR A 14 28.16 15.07 -6.86
CA THR A 14 28.63 15.04 -8.25
C THR A 14 27.58 15.58 -9.20
N LEU A 15 27.99 16.47 -10.09
CA LEU A 15 27.19 16.90 -11.22
C LEU A 15 27.49 15.99 -12.41
N ARG A 16 26.45 15.37 -12.97
CA ARG A 16 26.49 14.52 -14.16
C ARG A 16 25.67 15.18 -15.28
N ARG A 17 25.84 14.70 -16.51
CA ARG A 17 25.11 15.23 -17.68
C ARG A 17 23.59 15.10 -17.55
N ASP A 18 23.12 14.17 -16.73
CA ASP A 18 21.74 13.79 -16.49
C ASP A 18 21.21 14.22 -15.10
N GLY A 19 22.01 14.94 -14.29
CA GLY A 19 21.52 15.48 -13.02
C GLY A 19 22.59 15.77 -11.97
N LEU A 20 22.14 16.30 -10.83
CA LEU A 20 22.96 16.63 -9.66
C LEU A 20 22.74 15.59 -8.56
N ALA A 21 23.79 14.88 -8.17
CA ALA A 21 23.78 13.97 -7.02
C ALA A 21 24.37 14.68 -5.80
N LEU A 22 23.53 14.95 -4.78
CA LEU A 22 23.96 15.57 -3.53
C LEU A 22 24.23 14.50 -2.46
N GLN A 23 25.32 14.65 -1.73
CA GLN A 23 25.58 13.90 -0.51
C GLN A 23 24.94 14.63 0.68
N THR A 24 24.27 13.89 1.56
CA THR A 24 23.65 14.44 2.77
C THR A 24 24.55 14.21 3.98
N SER A 25 24.40 15.07 4.99
CA SER A 25 25.10 14.99 6.27
C SER A 25 24.14 14.59 7.38
N GLY A 26 24.48 13.56 8.17
CA GLY A 26 23.61 12.99 9.21
C GLY A 26 24.27 12.02 10.20
N GLY A 27 25.44 11.41 9.91
CA GLY A 27 26.21 10.71 10.95
C GLY A 27 27.32 9.77 10.46
N PRO A 28 28.28 9.39 11.33
CA PRO A 28 29.59 8.81 11.00
C PRO A 28 29.68 7.27 11.03
N ALA A 29 28.55 6.57 11.16
CA ALA A 29 28.58 5.12 11.21
C ALA A 29 28.79 4.57 9.80
N PRO A 30 29.75 3.64 9.58
CA PRO A 30 29.92 2.96 8.29
C PRO A 30 28.66 2.21 7.82
N ASN A 31 27.65 2.05 8.69
CA ASN A 31 26.32 1.51 8.40
C ASN A 31 25.24 2.39 9.08
N PRO A 32 24.68 3.43 8.42
CA PRO A 32 23.60 4.21 9.00
C PRO A 32 22.41 3.30 9.31
N ARG A 33 21.89 3.39 10.54
CA ARG A 33 20.71 2.66 10.98
C ARG A 33 19.58 3.64 11.15
N PHE A 34 18.39 3.30 10.66
CA PHE A 34 17.19 4.05 11.01
C PHE A 34 16.51 3.53 12.28
N PHE A 35 16.85 2.31 12.72
CA PHE A 35 16.45 1.81 14.04
C PHE A 35 17.49 0.87 14.62
N THR A 36 17.72 0.96 15.93
CA THR A 36 18.39 -0.07 16.70
C THR A 36 17.77 -0.15 18.10
N GLY A 37 17.31 -1.33 18.50
CA GLY A 37 16.61 -1.47 19.77
C GLY A 37 15.89 -2.79 19.94
N PHE A 38 15.27 -2.93 21.10
CA PHE A 38 14.46 -4.07 21.48
C PHE A 38 12.99 -3.88 21.15
N LEU A 39 12.30 -5.00 20.96
CA LEU A 39 10.85 -5.04 20.87
C LEU A 39 10.32 -5.27 22.28
N THR A 40 9.42 -4.41 22.75
CA THR A 40 8.87 -4.52 24.12
C THR A 40 7.97 -5.75 24.29
N THR A 41 7.48 -6.29 23.19
CA THR A 41 6.67 -7.51 23.13
C THR A 41 7.29 -8.54 22.16
N PRO A 42 8.44 -9.15 22.49
CA PRO A 42 9.26 -9.97 21.58
C PRO A 42 8.48 -11.09 20.87
N GLN A 43 7.73 -11.89 21.62
CA GLN A 43 6.97 -12.99 21.05
C GLN A 43 5.85 -12.51 20.12
N GLN A 44 5.22 -11.36 20.43
CA GLN A 44 4.17 -10.79 19.58
C GLN A 44 4.79 -10.29 18.27
N ALA A 45 5.93 -9.60 18.36
CA ALA A 45 6.66 -9.08 17.21
C ALA A 45 7.14 -10.22 16.31
N ALA A 46 7.72 -11.29 16.88
CA ALA A 46 8.16 -12.44 16.11
C ALA A 46 7.02 -13.13 15.35
N VAL A 47 5.87 -13.33 15.99
CA VAL A 47 4.68 -13.91 15.33
C VAL A 47 4.12 -12.98 14.26
N GLY A 48 4.11 -11.67 14.50
CA GLY A 48 3.69 -10.67 13.51
C GLY A 48 4.61 -10.68 12.28
N LEU A 49 5.92 -10.70 12.47
CA LEU A 49 6.91 -10.75 11.39
C LEU A 49 6.76 -12.04 10.56
N LEU A 50 6.56 -13.17 11.23
CA LEU A 50 6.27 -14.44 10.57
C LEU A 50 4.98 -14.39 9.75
N ALA A 51 3.93 -13.71 10.23
CA ALA A 51 2.68 -13.54 9.48
C ALA A 51 2.89 -12.70 8.20
N VAL A 52 3.67 -11.61 8.27
CA VAL A 52 4.03 -10.79 7.10
C VAL A 52 4.83 -11.62 6.09
N ALA A 53 5.78 -12.43 6.55
CA ALA A 53 6.58 -13.32 5.71
C ALA A 53 5.75 -14.47 5.11
N GLU A 54 4.80 -15.04 5.87
CA GLU A 54 3.87 -16.06 5.40
C GLU A 54 3.03 -15.53 4.24
N VAL A 55 2.48 -14.31 4.37
CA VAL A 55 1.71 -13.67 3.30
C VAL A 55 2.57 -13.54 2.05
N ALA A 56 3.81 -13.05 2.18
CA ALA A 56 4.73 -12.88 1.06
C ALA A 56 4.95 -14.19 0.28
N ARG A 57 5.03 -15.33 0.96
CA ARG A 57 5.21 -16.64 0.33
C ARG A 57 3.92 -17.29 -0.17
N THR A 58 2.76 -16.77 0.22
CA THR A 58 1.47 -17.39 -0.08
C THR A 58 0.95 -16.95 -1.45
N ARG A 59 0.45 -17.90 -2.24
CA ARG A 59 -0.38 -17.63 -3.43
C ARG A 59 -1.80 -18.13 -3.19
N TYR A 60 -2.70 -17.22 -2.84
CA TYR A 60 -4.12 -17.53 -2.61
C TYR A 60 -4.88 -17.90 -3.89
N TYR A 61 -4.35 -17.53 -5.06
CA TYR A 61 -4.89 -17.90 -6.36
C TYR A 61 -3.81 -18.55 -7.24
N ARG A 62 -4.12 -19.75 -7.76
CA ARG A 62 -3.24 -20.63 -8.55
C ARG A 62 -1.90 -20.91 -7.84
N PRO A 63 -1.86 -21.92 -6.94
CA PRO A 63 -0.63 -22.31 -6.26
C PRO A 63 0.41 -22.74 -7.29
N VAL A 64 1.50 -22.00 -7.37
CA VAL A 64 2.73 -22.37 -8.09
C VAL A 64 3.90 -22.16 -7.12
N SER A 65 5.05 -22.74 -7.43
CA SER A 65 6.24 -22.65 -6.57
C SER A 65 6.48 -21.19 -6.13
N PRO A 66 6.63 -20.92 -4.82
CA PRO A 66 6.91 -19.58 -4.35
C PRO A 66 8.27 -19.14 -4.92
N ALA A 67 8.28 -18.02 -5.63
CA ALA A 67 9.49 -17.20 -5.62
C ALA A 67 9.59 -16.58 -4.21
N SER A 68 10.78 -16.49 -3.61
CA SER A 68 10.96 -15.66 -2.42
C SER A 68 10.43 -14.27 -2.74
N LEU A 69 9.51 -13.78 -1.92
CA LEU A 69 9.05 -12.40 -2.00
C LEU A 69 9.34 -11.78 -0.66
N ASP A 70 9.92 -10.60 -0.72
CA ASP A 70 10.73 -10.10 0.37
C ASP A 70 10.00 -8.94 1.04
N PRO A 71 9.70 -9.03 2.35
CA PRO A 71 9.10 -7.92 3.07
C PRO A 71 9.89 -6.63 2.94
N VAL A 72 9.17 -5.53 2.89
CA VAL A 72 9.71 -4.18 3.00
C VAL A 72 9.68 -3.76 4.45
N VAL A 73 10.75 -3.13 4.92
CA VAL A 73 10.82 -2.51 6.24
C VAL A 73 10.98 -1.01 6.06
N THR A 74 10.06 -0.25 6.63
CA THR A 74 10.09 1.22 6.64
C THR A 74 10.24 1.70 8.07
N GLY A 75 11.30 2.45 8.35
CA GLY A 75 11.46 3.19 9.60
C GLY A 75 11.01 4.64 9.42
N SER A 76 10.00 5.03 10.19
CA SER A 76 9.57 6.41 10.37
C SER A 76 10.01 6.91 11.75
N ARG A 77 9.83 8.20 12.04
CA ARG A 77 10.31 8.84 13.28
C ARG A 77 9.95 8.14 14.60
N ASP A 78 8.81 7.44 14.66
CA ASP A 78 8.29 6.84 15.90
C ASP A 78 7.95 5.35 15.79
N ARG A 79 8.11 4.73 14.61
CA ARG A 79 7.63 3.35 14.37
C ARG A 79 8.35 2.64 13.24
N LEU A 80 8.33 1.32 13.31
CA LEU A 80 8.73 0.44 12.21
C LEU A 80 7.50 -0.17 11.54
N ARG A 81 7.53 -0.26 10.21
CA ARG A 81 6.48 -0.90 9.40
C ARG A 81 7.07 -2.00 8.56
N PHE A 82 6.46 -3.18 8.61
CA PHE A 82 6.84 -4.34 7.80
C PHE A 82 5.70 -4.66 6.85
N GLU A 83 5.96 -4.56 5.55
CA GLU A 83 4.95 -4.62 4.50
C GLU A 83 5.25 -5.78 3.53
N SER A 84 4.23 -6.51 3.11
CA SER A 84 4.38 -7.53 2.05
C SER A 84 3.12 -7.69 1.22
N PHE A 85 3.28 -8.24 0.01
CA PHE A 85 2.15 -8.71 -0.79
C PHE A 85 2.24 -10.21 -1.00
N SER A 86 1.07 -10.86 -1.05
CA SER A 86 1.01 -12.24 -1.49
C SER A 86 1.51 -12.41 -2.93
N GLY A 87 1.88 -13.63 -3.30
CA GLY A 87 2.43 -13.92 -4.62
C GLY A 87 1.46 -13.68 -5.77
N CYS A 88 0.15 -13.70 -5.52
CA CYS A 88 -0.88 -13.28 -6.47
C CYS A 88 -1.23 -11.77 -6.37
N CYS A 89 -0.55 -11.02 -5.50
CA CYS A 89 -0.85 -9.63 -5.14
C CYS A 89 -2.28 -9.42 -4.64
N GLY A 90 -2.95 -10.47 -4.18
CA GLY A 90 -4.30 -10.35 -3.63
C GLY A 90 -4.30 -9.76 -2.24
N VAL A 91 -3.40 -10.23 -1.37
CA VAL A 91 -3.37 -9.82 0.04
C VAL A 91 -2.19 -8.92 0.24
N TYR A 92 -2.42 -7.78 0.89
CA TYR A 92 -1.40 -6.88 1.38
C TYR A 92 -1.34 -7.01 2.90
N ALA A 93 -0.18 -7.34 3.45
CA ALA A 93 0.04 -7.42 4.88
C ALA A 93 0.89 -6.24 5.35
N ARG A 94 0.53 -5.67 6.49
CA ARG A 94 1.36 -4.68 7.18
C ARG A 94 1.37 -4.94 8.68
N LEU A 95 2.55 -5.04 9.26
CA LEU A 95 2.78 -5.01 10.70
C LEU A 95 3.41 -3.67 11.07
N ASP A 96 2.75 -2.89 11.92
CA ASP A 96 3.32 -1.69 12.52
C ASP A 96 3.77 -2.02 13.95
N ALA A 97 5.03 -1.76 14.27
CA ALA A 97 5.54 -1.70 15.64
C ALA A 97 5.48 -0.26 16.12
N LEU A 98 4.45 0.05 16.92
CA LEU A 98 4.15 1.39 17.43
C LEU A 98 5.17 1.83 18.50
N PRO A 99 5.16 3.10 18.94
CA PRO A 99 6.08 3.57 19.99
C PRO A 99 6.07 2.68 21.24
N ALA A 100 4.91 2.20 21.68
CA ALA A 100 4.80 1.28 22.82
C ALA A 100 5.40 -0.12 22.57
N GLY A 101 5.62 -0.47 21.30
CA GLY A 101 6.23 -1.72 20.85
C GLY A 101 7.75 -1.66 20.72
N LEU A 102 8.36 -0.49 20.86
CA LEU A 102 9.78 -0.24 20.61
C LEU A 102 10.46 0.27 21.89
N ASP A 103 11.61 -0.31 22.20
CA ASP A 103 12.53 0.15 23.24
C ASP A 103 13.92 0.32 22.62
N GLY A 104 14.18 1.53 22.13
CA GLY A 104 15.43 1.88 21.47
C GLY A 104 15.33 3.19 20.70
N ASP A 105 16.41 3.54 20.03
CA ASP A 105 16.54 4.80 19.34
C ASP A 105 16.11 4.66 17.87
N VAL A 106 15.11 5.46 17.48
CA VAL A 106 14.88 5.78 16.07
C VAL A 106 15.92 6.83 15.69
N VAL A 107 17.04 6.37 15.14
CA VAL A 107 18.22 7.20 14.88
C VAL A 107 18.07 8.02 13.60
N GLU A 108 17.43 7.43 12.59
CA GLU A 108 17.21 8.00 11.25
C GLU A 108 15.89 7.45 10.69
N HIS A 109 15.61 7.69 9.41
CA HIS A 109 14.45 7.15 8.70
C HIS A 109 14.87 6.51 7.37
N GLY A 110 14.07 5.58 6.86
CA GLY A 110 14.37 4.95 5.59
C GLY A 110 13.52 3.73 5.28
N THR A 111 13.78 3.13 4.12
CA THR A 111 13.14 1.91 3.67
C THR A 111 14.19 0.93 3.15
N THR A 112 14.11 -0.32 3.59
CA THR A 112 14.89 -1.44 3.06
C THR A 112 13.94 -2.60 2.74
N ASN A 113 14.43 -3.59 2.01
CA ASN A 113 13.64 -4.76 1.68
C ASN A 113 14.51 -6.00 1.74
N VAL A 114 14.07 -6.99 2.51
CA VAL A 114 14.92 -8.08 3.00
C VAL A 114 14.17 -9.39 2.88
N ASP A 115 14.86 -10.47 2.49
CA ASP A 115 14.26 -11.80 2.46
C ASP A 115 14.16 -12.34 3.88
N VAL A 116 12.94 -12.58 4.37
CA VAL A 116 12.76 -13.29 5.65
C VAL A 116 12.96 -14.78 5.39
N ASN A 117 14.21 -15.21 5.20
CA ASN A 117 14.60 -16.55 4.77
C ASN A 117 14.35 -17.65 5.84
N ASN A 118 14.75 -18.90 5.58
CA ASN A 118 14.55 -20.01 6.55
C ASN A 118 15.28 -19.77 7.88
N PRO A 119 16.59 -19.45 7.90
CA PRO A 119 17.30 -19.09 9.13
C PRO A 119 16.58 -18.02 9.98
N LEU A 120 16.13 -16.92 9.36
CA LEU A 120 15.42 -15.88 10.10
C LEU A 120 14.06 -16.37 10.61
N ARG A 121 13.31 -17.12 9.79
CA ARG A 121 12.03 -17.71 10.24
C ARG A 121 12.21 -18.63 11.44
N GLU A 122 13.24 -19.47 11.42
CA GLU A 122 13.56 -20.38 12.52
C GLU A 122 13.97 -19.62 13.78
N ALA A 123 14.78 -18.57 13.65
CA ALA A 123 15.15 -17.70 14.77
C ALA A 123 13.92 -17.02 15.39
N LEU A 124 13.04 -16.45 14.57
CA LEU A 124 11.79 -15.82 15.04
C LEU A 124 10.83 -16.84 15.68
N ALA A 125 10.72 -18.04 15.12
CA ALA A 125 9.82 -19.08 15.64
C ALA A 125 10.22 -19.58 17.03
N ARG A 126 11.50 -19.45 17.41
CA ARG A 126 12.02 -19.83 18.73
C ARG A 126 11.87 -18.74 19.79
N VAL A 127 11.55 -17.50 19.42
CA VAL A 127 11.37 -16.39 20.38
C VAL A 127 10.21 -16.69 21.33
N GLY A 128 10.54 -16.92 22.59
CA GLY A 128 9.62 -17.10 23.71
C GLY A 128 9.12 -15.79 24.30
N GLY A 129 8.21 -15.88 25.29
CA GLY A 129 7.56 -14.73 25.90
C GLY A 129 8.49 -13.79 26.69
N LEU A 130 9.59 -14.33 27.23
CA LEU A 130 10.58 -13.58 28.02
C LEU A 130 11.89 -13.32 27.26
N ASP A 131 12.03 -13.86 26.05
CA ASP A 131 13.27 -13.76 25.29
C ASP A 131 13.41 -12.35 24.72
N PRO A 132 14.57 -11.69 24.84
CA PRO A 132 14.79 -10.43 24.16
C PRO A 132 14.78 -10.63 22.64
N LEU A 133 14.19 -9.67 21.93
CA LEU A 133 14.26 -9.57 20.48
C LEU A 133 14.79 -8.20 20.12
N HIS A 134 16.03 -8.14 19.64
CA HIS A 134 16.65 -6.91 19.18
C HIS A 134 16.61 -6.84 17.66
N LEU A 135 16.21 -5.68 17.13
CA LEU A 135 16.29 -5.37 15.70
C LEU A 135 17.29 -4.25 15.46
N SER A 136 18.01 -4.37 14.35
CA SER A 136 18.83 -3.29 13.82
C SER A 136 18.54 -3.19 12.34
N VAL A 137 18.04 -2.04 11.89
CA VAL A 137 17.57 -1.86 10.52
C VAL A 137 18.32 -0.72 9.85
N GLY A 138 18.93 -1.01 8.72
CA GLY A 138 19.65 -0.05 7.89
C GLY A 138 19.18 -0.09 6.43
N PRO A 139 19.76 0.76 5.57
CA PRO A 139 19.39 0.85 4.16
C PRO A 139 19.67 -0.43 3.36
N ASP A 140 20.59 -1.26 3.85
CA ASP A 140 21.13 -2.44 3.16
C ASP A 140 20.88 -3.77 3.87
N ASP A 141 20.38 -3.76 5.12
CA ASP A 141 20.10 -4.99 5.86
C ASP A 141 19.10 -4.81 7.01
N LEU A 142 18.54 -5.94 7.42
CA LEU A 142 17.83 -6.16 8.68
C LEU A 142 18.61 -7.19 9.48
N THR A 143 19.05 -6.81 10.68
CA THR A 143 19.63 -7.73 11.64
C THR A 143 18.63 -8.04 12.75
N VAL A 144 18.37 -9.32 12.98
CA VAL A 144 17.54 -9.82 14.08
C VAL A 144 18.44 -10.58 15.05
N SER A 145 18.51 -10.14 16.30
CA SER A 145 19.29 -10.80 17.34
C SER A 145 18.37 -11.38 18.42
N THR A 146 18.53 -12.67 18.68
CA THR A 146 17.86 -13.42 19.73
C THR A 146 18.92 -14.00 20.69
N MET A 147 18.48 -14.76 21.70
CA MET A 147 19.39 -15.49 22.59
C MET A 147 20.26 -16.53 21.86
N ASP A 148 19.80 -17.03 20.70
CA ASP A 148 20.52 -18.02 19.90
C ASP A 148 21.57 -17.38 18.95
N GLY A 149 21.66 -16.05 18.92
CA GLY A 149 22.57 -15.29 18.07
C GLY A 149 21.87 -14.33 17.10
N ALA A 150 22.65 -13.78 16.18
CA ALA A 150 22.19 -12.80 15.20
C ALA A 150 22.02 -13.41 13.80
N VAL A 151 20.91 -13.08 13.15
CA VAL A 151 20.64 -13.36 11.74
C VAL A 151 20.62 -12.04 10.98
N VAL A 152 21.41 -11.92 9.92
CA VAL A 152 21.51 -10.72 9.09
C VAL A 152 20.91 -11.00 7.71
N GLU A 153 19.82 -10.32 7.39
CA GLU A 153 19.18 -10.37 6.09
C GLU A 153 19.56 -9.15 5.27
N LYS A 154 20.18 -9.40 4.11
CA LYS A 154 20.63 -8.34 3.21
C LYS A 154 19.48 -7.85 2.34
N LYS A 155 19.66 -6.65 1.82
CA LYS A 155 18.78 -6.06 0.82
C LYS A 155 18.73 -6.93 -0.44
N VAL A 156 17.53 -7.17 -0.92
CA VAL A 156 17.24 -7.98 -2.11
C VAL A 156 16.53 -7.14 -3.18
N PRO A 157 16.27 -7.64 -4.39
CA PRO A 157 15.42 -6.92 -5.36
C PRO A 157 13.93 -7.11 -5.06
N LEU A 158 13.13 -6.04 -5.09
CA LEU A 158 11.68 -6.19 -4.96
C LEU A 158 11.00 -6.70 -6.23
N PRO A 159 9.94 -7.54 -6.12
CA PRO A 159 9.16 -7.97 -7.27
C PRO A 159 8.50 -6.78 -8.00
N VAL A 160 8.66 -6.71 -9.33
CA VAL A 160 8.07 -5.62 -10.15
C VAL A 160 6.55 -5.51 -9.99
N ARG A 161 5.86 -6.65 -9.81
CA ARG A 161 4.39 -6.66 -9.64
C ARG A 161 3.92 -6.01 -8.33
N TRP A 162 4.77 -5.92 -7.31
CA TRP A 162 4.42 -5.27 -6.05
C TRP A 162 4.34 -3.76 -6.20
N LEU A 163 5.14 -3.15 -7.08
CA LEU A 163 5.09 -1.71 -7.34
C LEU A 163 3.67 -1.23 -7.68
N ARG A 164 3.03 -1.89 -8.65
CA ARG A 164 1.63 -1.61 -8.99
C ARG A 164 0.69 -1.94 -7.82
N GLY A 165 0.94 -3.04 -7.11
CA GLY A 165 0.16 -3.39 -5.93
C GLY A 165 0.15 -2.30 -4.87
N PHE A 166 1.33 -1.74 -4.54
CA PHE A 166 1.49 -0.68 -3.55
C PHE A 166 0.75 0.60 -3.93
N ALA A 167 0.81 0.99 -5.20
CA ALA A 167 0.08 2.14 -5.72
C ALA A 167 -1.44 1.94 -5.60
N GLU A 168 -1.91 0.75 -5.99
CA GLU A 168 -3.33 0.43 -6.06
C GLU A 168 -3.94 0.27 -4.67
N VAL A 169 -3.23 -0.40 -3.74
CA VAL A 169 -3.73 -0.62 -2.38
C VAL A 169 -3.89 0.69 -1.62
N GLN A 170 -2.99 1.66 -1.80
CA GLN A 170 -3.10 2.93 -1.09
C GLN A 170 -4.29 3.77 -1.58
N VAL A 171 -4.54 3.81 -2.89
CA VAL A 171 -5.66 4.57 -3.47
C VAL A 171 -6.98 3.97 -3.01
N LEU A 172 -7.06 2.63 -2.98
CA LEU A 172 -8.25 1.94 -2.48
C LEU A 172 -8.42 2.15 -0.97
N ALA A 173 -7.36 1.99 -0.18
CA ALA A 173 -7.39 2.13 1.27
C ALA A 173 -7.72 3.56 1.73
N ALA A 174 -7.35 4.58 0.95
CA ALA A 174 -7.70 5.97 1.21
C ALA A 174 -9.22 6.24 1.24
N ALA A 175 -10.02 5.38 0.61
CA ALA A 175 -11.47 5.47 0.61
C ALA A 175 -12.14 4.59 1.69
N PHE A 176 -11.36 3.96 2.59
CA PHE A 176 -11.91 3.09 3.62
C PHE A 176 -12.33 3.88 4.85
N GLU A 177 -13.44 3.44 5.45
CA GLU A 177 -13.91 3.93 6.75
C GLU A 177 -13.88 2.78 7.75
N PRO A 178 -13.74 3.06 9.06
CA PRO A 178 -13.96 2.07 10.10
C PRO A 178 -15.41 1.56 10.06
N ARG A 179 -15.58 0.24 10.09
CA ARG A 179 -16.90 -0.43 10.00
C ARG A 179 -17.26 -1.21 11.26
N ALA A 180 -16.26 -1.79 11.92
CA ALA A 180 -16.46 -2.54 13.15
C ALA A 180 -15.20 -2.55 13.99
N GLU A 181 -15.38 -2.56 15.31
CA GLU A 181 -14.34 -2.90 16.28
C GLU A 181 -14.87 -4.05 17.16
N ILE A 182 -14.15 -5.17 17.14
CA ILE A 182 -14.57 -6.43 17.75
C ILE A 182 -13.59 -6.79 18.88
N PRO A 183 -14.06 -7.04 20.11
CA PRO A 183 -13.20 -7.48 21.21
C PRO A 183 -12.47 -8.78 20.89
N ALA A 184 -11.25 -8.94 21.40
CA ALA A 184 -10.36 -10.07 21.09
C ALA A 184 -11.01 -11.46 21.19
N ALA A 185 -11.80 -11.72 22.24
CA ALA A 185 -12.45 -13.02 22.43
C ALA A 185 -13.44 -13.33 21.28
N GLU A 186 -14.26 -12.37 20.89
CA GLU A 186 -15.22 -12.51 19.79
C GLU A 186 -14.52 -12.58 18.43
N ALA A 187 -13.46 -11.78 18.26
CA ALA A 187 -12.62 -11.81 17.07
C ALA A 187 -11.96 -13.18 16.88
N ALA A 188 -11.47 -13.79 17.97
CA ALA A 188 -10.88 -15.12 17.95
C ALA A 188 -11.92 -16.19 17.58
N VAL A 189 -13.13 -16.12 18.14
CA VAL A 189 -14.23 -17.04 17.78
C VAL A 189 -14.59 -16.90 16.30
N PHE A 190 -14.74 -15.66 15.81
CA PHE A 190 -15.06 -15.38 14.42
C PHE A 190 -13.97 -15.90 13.46
N LEU A 191 -12.71 -15.49 13.65
CA LEU A 191 -11.61 -15.84 12.74
C LEU A 191 -11.29 -17.34 12.74
N ARG A 192 -11.47 -18.06 13.86
CA ARG A 192 -11.28 -19.52 13.94
C ARG A 192 -12.35 -20.30 13.18
N ARG A 193 -13.57 -19.78 13.09
CA ARG A 193 -14.67 -20.41 12.32
C ARG A 193 -14.55 -20.24 10.81
N LEU A 194 -13.74 -19.29 10.36
CA LEU A 194 -13.50 -19.10 8.93
C LEU A 194 -12.76 -20.30 8.30
N PRO A 195 -12.99 -20.60 7.02
CA PRO A 195 -12.12 -21.48 6.25
C PRO A 195 -10.66 -20.99 6.29
N THR A 196 -9.69 -21.91 6.31
CA THR A 196 -8.25 -21.59 6.34
C THR A 196 -7.59 -21.54 4.98
N SER A 197 -8.17 -22.21 3.98
CA SER A 197 -7.56 -22.32 2.64
C SER A 197 -8.64 -22.59 1.59
N ASN A 198 -8.28 -22.36 0.32
CA ASN A 198 -9.07 -22.68 -0.87
C ASN A 198 -10.50 -22.11 -0.96
N ASP A 199 -10.89 -21.24 -0.03
CA ASP A 199 -12.16 -20.52 -0.11
C ASP A 199 -12.11 -19.43 -1.17
N ARG A 200 -13.02 -19.54 -2.14
CA ARG A 200 -13.20 -18.59 -3.24
C ARG A 200 -14.53 -17.84 -3.17
N SER A 201 -15.25 -17.98 -2.07
CA SER A 201 -16.50 -17.25 -1.86
C SER A 201 -16.22 -15.77 -1.62
N VAL A 202 -17.18 -14.93 -2.03
CA VAL A 202 -17.26 -13.53 -1.62
C VAL A 202 -18.40 -13.46 -0.61
N LEU A 203 -18.03 -13.27 0.65
CA LEU A 203 -18.97 -13.12 1.76
C LEU A 203 -18.98 -11.66 2.22
N TRP A 204 -19.94 -11.32 3.07
CA TRP A 204 -20.12 -9.99 3.62
C TRP A 204 -20.24 -10.10 5.13
N ALA A 205 -19.31 -9.50 5.86
CA ALA A 205 -19.29 -9.48 7.31
C ALA A 205 -20.08 -8.27 7.82
N VAL A 206 -21.10 -8.50 8.62
CA VAL A 206 -21.98 -7.46 9.15
C VAL A 206 -21.80 -7.39 10.67
N PRO A 207 -21.62 -6.20 11.26
CA PRO A 207 -21.68 -6.01 12.70
C PRO A 207 -22.97 -6.59 13.30
N ALA A 208 -22.83 -7.46 14.30
CA ALA A 208 -23.94 -8.09 14.99
C ALA A 208 -23.64 -8.15 16.49
N GLY A 209 -24.11 -7.13 17.23
CA GLY A 209 -23.76 -6.96 18.64
C GLY A 209 -22.26 -6.74 18.81
N ARG A 210 -21.59 -7.63 19.54
CA ARG A 210 -20.13 -7.59 19.80
C ARG A 210 -19.30 -8.43 18.82
N SER A 211 -19.92 -9.00 17.78
CA SER A 211 -19.29 -9.92 16.84
C SER A 211 -19.65 -9.59 15.39
N LEU A 212 -19.23 -10.44 14.46
CA LEU A 212 -19.52 -10.33 13.04
C LEU A 212 -20.33 -11.53 12.56
N ARG A 213 -21.37 -11.27 11.78
CA ARG A 213 -22.16 -12.30 11.08
C ARG A 213 -21.87 -12.26 9.58
N LEU A 214 -21.70 -13.43 8.97
CA LEU A 214 -21.50 -13.53 7.52
C LEU A 214 -22.84 -13.64 6.79
N THR A 215 -22.95 -12.93 5.67
CA THR A 215 -24.03 -13.03 4.69
C THR A 215 -23.45 -13.25 3.29
N SER A 216 -24.27 -13.75 2.37
CA SER A 216 -23.88 -13.97 0.96
C SER A 216 -24.18 -12.78 0.04
N ARG A 217 -24.80 -11.72 0.57
CA ARG A 217 -25.21 -10.54 -0.20
C ARG A 217 -24.73 -9.25 0.48
N PRO A 218 -24.36 -8.23 -0.31
CA PRO A 218 -24.05 -6.91 0.22
C PRO A 218 -25.29 -6.31 0.87
N VAL A 219 -25.11 -5.82 2.09
CA VAL A 219 -26.12 -5.05 2.84
C VAL A 219 -25.44 -3.78 3.39
N PRO A 220 -26.21 -2.71 3.66
CA PRO A 220 -25.66 -1.53 4.30
C PRO A 220 -24.89 -1.87 5.58
N GLY A 221 -23.70 -1.27 5.74
CA GLY A 221 -22.81 -1.52 6.89
C GLY A 221 -22.01 -2.83 6.85
N ALA A 222 -22.17 -3.65 5.81
CA ALA A 222 -21.34 -4.83 5.64
C ALA A 222 -19.91 -4.48 5.19
N VAL A 223 -18.97 -5.38 5.46
CA VAL A 223 -17.62 -5.36 4.89
C VAL A 223 -17.43 -6.59 4.01
N CYS A 224 -16.92 -6.39 2.80
CA CYS A 224 -16.61 -7.48 1.90
C CYS A 224 -15.50 -8.39 2.48
N LEU A 225 -15.74 -9.70 2.50
CA LEU A 225 -14.79 -10.73 2.85
C LEU A 225 -14.58 -11.64 1.63
N ALA A 226 -13.66 -11.23 0.77
CA ALA A 226 -13.34 -11.92 -0.47
C ALA A 226 -12.33 -13.05 -0.26
N GLY A 227 -12.82 -14.26 0.00
CA GLY A 227 -12.04 -15.47 0.29
C GLY A 227 -11.53 -15.47 1.72
N ALA A 228 -12.30 -16.03 2.64
CA ALA A 228 -12.06 -15.95 4.08
C ALA A 228 -10.72 -16.57 4.52
N GLY A 229 -10.23 -17.58 3.79
CA GLY A 229 -8.91 -18.18 4.01
C GLY A 229 -7.73 -17.20 3.85
N ARG A 230 -7.96 -16.04 3.23
CA ARG A 230 -6.95 -14.98 3.10
C ARG A 230 -6.66 -14.25 4.40
N LEU A 231 -7.47 -14.48 5.45
CA LEU A 231 -7.23 -13.99 6.79
C LEU A 231 -6.43 -14.97 7.68
N ALA A 232 -5.97 -16.10 7.14
CA ALA A 232 -5.30 -17.14 7.93
C ALA A 232 -4.07 -16.62 8.70
N ALA A 233 -3.29 -15.70 8.12
CA ALA A 233 -2.09 -15.13 8.74
C ALA A 233 -2.38 -14.31 10.01
N LEU A 234 -3.62 -13.85 10.22
CA LEU A 234 -4.01 -13.17 11.48
C LEU A 234 -4.10 -14.15 12.66
N ARG A 235 -4.26 -15.46 12.41
CA ARG A 235 -4.61 -16.43 13.47
C ARG A 235 -3.53 -16.56 14.54
N GLY A 236 -2.26 -16.47 14.15
CA GLY A 236 -1.14 -16.53 15.09
C GLY A 236 -1.20 -15.40 16.12
N MET A 237 -1.64 -14.22 15.71
CA MET A 237 -1.70 -13.02 16.55
C MET A 237 -2.92 -12.98 17.49
N LEU A 238 -3.94 -13.82 17.27
CA LEU A 238 -5.20 -13.76 18.04
C LEU A 238 -5.02 -13.85 19.56
N ARG A 239 -3.99 -14.58 20.02
CA ARG A 239 -3.71 -14.72 21.46
C ARG A 239 -3.16 -13.46 22.13
N PHE A 240 -2.71 -12.50 21.34
CA PHE A 240 -2.16 -11.22 21.79
C PHE A 240 -3.08 -10.03 21.51
N ALA A 241 -4.11 -10.25 20.69
CA ALA A 241 -5.02 -9.21 20.26
C ALA A 241 -5.80 -8.65 21.46
N ARG A 242 -6.03 -7.33 21.43
CA ARG A 242 -7.01 -6.61 22.24
C ARG A 242 -8.30 -6.42 21.46
N THR A 243 -8.16 -6.06 20.18
CA THR A 243 -9.29 -5.81 19.28
C THR A 243 -8.98 -6.26 17.85
N LEU A 244 -10.05 -6.53 17.09
CA LEU A 244 -10.04 -6.63 15.64
C LEU A 244 -10.82 -5.44 15.08
N ARG A 245 -10.16 -4.59 14.30
CA ARG A 245 -10.79 -3.50 13.55
C ARG A 245 -10.98 -3.90 12.10
N VAL A 246 -12.13 -3.54 11.54
CA VAL A 246 -12.49 -3.87 10.16
C VAL A 246 -12.84 -2.59 9.42
N TYR A 247 -12.24 -2.43 8.25
CA TYR A 247 -12.37 -1.23 7.42
C TYR A 247 -12.83 -1.60 6.02
N GLY A 248 -13.55 -0.70 5.38
CA GLY A 248 -13.94 -0.84 3.98
C GLY A 248 -14.76 0.34 3.46
N PRO A 249 -14.93 0.41 2.14
CA PRO A 249 -15.76 1.43 1.50
C PRO A 249 -17.24 1.26 1.87
N THR A 250 -18.04 2.27 1.57
CA THR A 250 -19.49 2.23 1.83
C THR A 250 -20.15 1.19 0.93
N VAL A 251 -20.93 0.29 1.52
CA VAL A 251 -21.62 -0.78 0.81
C VAL A 251 -23.09 -0.43 0.63
N ALA A 252 -23.54 -0.41 -0.62
CA ALA A 252 -24.95 -0.31 -1.00
C ALA A 252 -25.52 -1.68 -1.44
N PRO A 253 -26.86 -1.87 -1.41
CA PRO A 253 -27.48 -3.04 -2.03
C PRO A 253 -27.05 -3.19 -3.49
N GLY A 254 -26.62 -4.40 -3.87
CA GLY A 254 -26.13 -4.68 -5.23
C GLY A 254 -24.68 -4.27 -5.49
N SER A 255 -23.93 -3.81 -4.47
CA SER A 255 -22.49 -3.57 -4.60
C SER A 255 -21.78 -4.80 -5.14
N ALA A 256 -20.85 -4.57 -6.07
CA ALA A 256 -19.91 -5.60 -6.47
C ALA A 256 -19.00 -5.99 -5.29
N ALA A 257 -18.17 -7.02 -5.47
CA ALA A 257 -17.15 -7.32 -4.48
C ALA A 257 -16.20 -6.11 -4.34
N LEU A 258 -15.87 -5.77 -3.09
CA LEU A 258 -15.09 -4.58 -2.73
C LEU A 258 -13.85 -4.98 -1.91
N PRO A 259 -12.79 -4.18 -1.90
CA PRO A 259 -11.64 -4.47 -1.04
C PRO A 259 -11.95 -4.12 0.42
N SER A 260 -11.18 -4.70 1.36
CA SER A 260 -11.36 -4.47 2.80
C SER A 260 -10.07 -4.66 3.57
N THR A 261 -9.97 -4.06 4.77
CA THR A 261 -8.84 -4.26 5.68
C THR A 261 -9.30 -4.84 7.00
N TRP A 262 -8.53 -5.80 7.51
CA TRP A 262 -8.76 -6.50 8.77
C TRP A 262 -7.51 -6.36 9.64
N GLU A 263 -7.61 -5.65 10.76
CA GLU A 263 -6.47 -5.31 11.61
C GLU A 263 -6.62 -5.85 13.03
N LEU A 264 -5.62 -6.60 13.50
CA LEU A 264 -5.49 -6.95 14.91
C LEU A 264 -4.56 -5.95 15.60
N ASP A 265 -5.04 -5.39 16.71
CA ASP A 265 -4.29 -4.47 17.57
C ASP A 265 -3.93 -5.17 18.89
N THR A 266 -2.66 -5.17 19.28
CA THR A 266 -2.18 -5.69 20.57
C THR A 266 -1.90 -4.59 21.60
N GLY A 267 -2.04 -3.32 21.19
CA GLY A 267 -1.62 -2.12 21.92
C GLY A 267 -0.16 -1.72 21.66
N ALA A 268 0.71 -2.69 21.36
CA ALA A 268 2.11 -2.45 20.99
C ALA A 268 2.33 -2.60 19.48
N LEU A 269 1.56 -3.48 18.85
CA LEU A 269 1.67 -3.83 17.43
C LEU A 269 0.30 -3.80 16.76
N ARG A 270 0.27 -3.45 15.47
CA ARG A 270 -0.91 -3.59 14.61
C ARG A 270 -0.58 -4.47 13.42
N LEU A 271 -1.26 -5.62 13.27
CA LEU A 271 -1.14 -6.48 12.09
C LEU A 271 -2.41 -6.35 11.25
N SER A 272 -2.28 -5.81 10.04
CA SER A 272 -3.38 -5.64 9.09
C SER A 272 -3.21 -6.53 7.85
N LEU A 273 -4.33 -7.08 7.38
CA LEU A 273 -4.46 -7.72 6.08
C LEU A 273 -5.50 -6.98 5.25
N THR A 274 -5.06 -6.44 4.11
CA THR A 274 -5.93 -5.79 3.14
C THR A 274 -6.17 -6.73 1.98
N LEU A 275 -7.44 -7.01 1.70
CA LEU A 275 -7.90 -7.98 0.71
C LEU A 275 -8.34 -7.26 -0.56
N SER A 276 -7.79 -7.67 -1.70
CA SER A 276 -8.32 -7.29 -3.01
C SER A 276 -9.77 -7.77 -3.20
N PRO A 277 -10.54 -7.13 -4.10
CA PRO A 277 -11.99 -7.33 -4.18
C PRO A 277 -12.47 -8.76 -4.43
N GLU A 278 -11.67 -9.60 -5.09
CA GLU A 278 -12.04 -10.98 -5.38
C GLU A 278 -10.87 -11.94 -5.14
N PRO A 279 -11.12 -13.22 -4.78
CA PRO A 279 -10.06 -14.18 -4.47
C PRO A 279 -9.05 -14.43 -5.60
N TYR A 280 -9.49 -14.26 -6.84
CA TYR A 280 -8.67 -14.45 -8.04
C TYR A 280 -8.09 -13.15 -8.62
N ARG A 281 -8.27 -12.02 -7.92
CA ARG A 281 -7.78 -10.70 -8.33
C ARG A 281 -6.65 -10.24 -7.44
N GLY A 282 -5.62 -9.66 -8.05
CA GLY A 282 -4.55 -8.96 -7.34
C GLY A 282 -4.69 -7.45 -7.49
N PHE A 283 -4.22 -6.70 -6.49
CA PHE A 283 -4.18 -5.24 -6.49
C PHE A 283 -3.50 -4.64 -7.73
N SER A 284 -2.45 -5.28 -8.22
CA SER A 284 -1.66 -4.83 -9.37
C SER A 284 -2.42 -4.69 -10.70
N GLY A 285 -3.68 -5.17 -10.77
CA GLY A 285 -4.55 -5.06 -11.94
C GLY A 285 -5.87 -4.33 -11.67
N GLU A 286 -6.00 -3.61 -10.55
CA GLU A 286 -7.24 -2.93 -10.16
C GLU A 286 -7.49 -1.62 -10.92
N GLY A 287 -6.45 -0.87 -11.29
CA GLY A 287 -6.59 0.37 -12.05
C GLY A 287 -7.22 1.53 -11.30
N ALA A 288 -7.30 1.48 -9.97
CA ALA A 288 -7.83 2.55 -9.12
C ALA A 288 -6.97 3.81 -9.21
N ALA A 289 -5.64 3.67 -9.32
CA ALA A 289 -4.74 4.81 -9.44
C ALA A 289 -4.94 5.59 -10.77
N LEU A 290 -5.39 4.94 -11.84
CA LEU A 290 -5.39 5.47 -13.21
C LEU A 290 -6.06 6.83 -13.39
N THR A 291 -7.14 7.10 -12.65
CA THR A 291 -7.85 8.38 -12.74
C THR A 291 -7.00 9.52 -12.20
N ALA A 292 -6.26 9.30 -11.10
CA ALA A 292 -5.37 10.32 -10.54
C ALA A 292 -4.17 10.59 -11.46
N LEU A 293 -3.63 9.53 -12.09
CA LEU A 293 -2.48 9.62 -13.01
C LEU A 293 -2.81 10.27 -14.37
N ALA A 294 -4.07 10.64 -14.58
CA ALA A 294 -4.57 11.22 -15.82
C ALA A 294 -4.80 12.74 -15.73
N GLY A 295 -4.44 13.38 -14.62
CA GLY A 295 -4.45 14.85 -14.51
C GLY A 295 -3.19 15.46 -15.12
N ASP A 296 -3.32 16.68 -15.65
CA ASP A 296 -2.25 17.35 -16.41
C ASP A 296 -1.10 17.81 -15.48
N ASP A 297 -1.44 18.49 -14.38
CA ASP A 297 -0.48 18.98 -13.37
C ASP A 297 0.05 17.89 -12.41
N VAL A 298 -0.43 16.65 -12.52
CA VAL A 298 -0.20 15.65 -11.44
C VAL A 298 1.28 15.30 -11.26
N VAL A 299 2.07 15.40 -12.33
CA VAL A 299 3.51 15.13 -12.28
C VAL A 299 4.24 16.25 -11.55
N ASP A 300 3.97 17.50 -11.93
CA ASP A 300 4.60 18.68 -11.32
C ASP A 300 4.18 18.83 -9.86
N ASP A 301 2.89 18.60 -9.55
CA ASP A 301 2.38 18.56 -8.18
C ASP A 301 3.06 17.46 -7.35
N ALA A 302 3.31 16.29 -7.95
CA ALA A 302 4.01 15.20 -7.28
C ALA A 302 5.47 15.54 -6.99
N GLU A 303 6.18 16.20 -7.91
CA GLU A 303 7.55 16.67 -7.66
C GLU A 303 7.60 17.67 -6.51
N LEU A 304 6.71 18.67 -6.52
CA LEU A 304 6.59 19.67 -5.46
C LEU A 304 6.25 19.03 -4.11
N VAL A 305 5.21 18.20 -4.06
CA VAL A 305 4.79 17.51 -2.83
C VAL A 305 5.90 16.57 -2.33
N SER A 306 6.63 15.90 -3.23
CA SER A 306 7.76 15.02 -2.85
C SER A 306 8.84 15.78 -2.08
N ALA A 307 9.14 17.01 -2.48
CA ALA A 307 10.14 17.85 -1.82
C ALA A 307 9.70 18.31 -0.42
N LEU A 308 8.39 18.31 -0.15
CA LEU A 308 7.80 18.74 1.13
C LEU A 308 7.48 17.57 2.08
N LEU A 309 7.58 16.32 1.64
CA LEU A 309 7.30 15.16 2.48
C LEU A 309 8.28 15.04 3.64
N SER A 310 7.75 14.93 4.86
CA SER A 310 8.52 14.55 6.05
C SER A 310 8.45 13.04 6.30
N TRP A 311 9.26 12.54 7.23
CA TRP A 311 9.23 11.15 7.72
C TRP A 311 8.46 11.01 9.04
N ASP A 312 7.57 11.96 9.32
CA ASP A 312 6.60 11.85 10.40
C ASP A 312 5.67 10.64 10.15
N PRO A 313 5.06 10.07 11.22
CA PRO A 313 4.22 8.88 11.11
C PRO A 313 3.04 9.03 10.16
N THR A 314 2.55 10.27 9.99
CA THR A 314 1.41 10.64 9.15
C THR A 314 1.76 11.86 8.31
N VAL A 315 1.22 11.92 7.10
CA VAL A 315 1.31 13.06 6.20
C VAL A 315 0.04 13.91 6.36
N ASP A 316 0.23 15.17 6.73
CA ASP A 316 -0.84 16.16 6.82
C ASP A 316 -1.09 16.81 5.45
N VAL A 317 -2.24 16.47 4.84
CA VAL A 317 -2.63 16.94 3.52
C VAL A 317 -2.90 18.45 3.50
N ASP A 318 -3.45 19.01 4.57
CA ASP A 318 -3.82 20.43 4.62
C ASP A 318 -2.57 21.30 4.87
N ALA A 319 -1.63 20.81 5.69
CA ALA A 319 -0.32 21.44 5.86
C ALA A 319 0.50 21.40 4.55
N LEU A 320 0.46 20.29 3.82
CA LEU A 320 1.09 20.19 2.50
C LEU A 320 0.44 21.14 1.48
N ALA A 321 -0.90 21.21 1.45
CA ALA A 321 -1.62 22.13 0.57
C ALA A 321 -1.21 23.58 0.82
N THR A 322 -1.14 23.98 2.09
CA THR A 322 -0.68 25.32 2.50
C THR A 322 0.77 25.57 2.08
N SER A 323 1.67 24.60 2.29
CA SER A 323 3.11 24.74 2.01
C SER A 323 3.41 24.73 0.51
N ALA A 324 2.66 23.96 -0.27
CA ALA A 324 2.79 23.85 -1.72
C ALA A 324 2.04 24.96 -2.47
N GLY A 325 1.09 25.64 -1.82
CA GLY A 325 0.23 26.64 -2.48
C GLY A 325 -0.77 26.04 -3.47
N ILE A 326 -1.12 24.76 -3.32
CA ILE A 326 -2.12 24.04 -4.13
C ILE A 326 -3.23 23.51 -3.24
N ASP A 327 -4.41 23.24 -3.81
CA ASP A 327 -5.53 22.73 -3.02
C ASP A 327 -5.31 21.26 -2.55
N ALA A 328 -6.06 20.86 -1.52
CA ALA A 328 -5.96 19.53 -0.94
C ALA A 328 -6.38 18.39 -1.90
N ALA A 329 -7.16 18.67 -2.95
CA ALA A 329 -7.49 17.67 -3.96
C ALA A 329 -6.29 17.39 -4.88
N ARG A 330 -5.57 18.44 -5.29
CA ARG A 330 -4.28 18.35 -6.01
C ARG A 330 -3.22 17.62 -5.19
N VAL A 331 -3.08 17.93 -3.90
CA VAL A 331 -2.18 17.17 -3.00
C VAL A 331 -2.54 15.69 -2.97
N ARG A 332 -3.82 15.32 -2.86
CA ARG A 332 -4.24 13.90 -2.92
C ARG A 332 -3.93 13.25 -4.27
N GLY A 333 -4.09 13.98 -5.38
CA GLY A 333 -3.67 13.54 -6.71
C GLY A 333 -2.17 13.28 -6.79
N ALA A 334 -1.36 14.21 -6.28
CA ALA A 334 0.09 14.10 -6.16
C ALA A 334 0.51 12.91 -5.29
N LEU A 335 -0.15 12.66 -4.16
CA LEU A 335 0.12 11.50 -3.31
C LEU A 335 -0.26 10.17 -3.99
N ALA A 336 -1.33 10.16 -4.79
CA ALA A 336 -1.67 8.99 -5.60
C ALA A 336 -0.58 8.69 -6.65
N GLN A 337 -0.07 9.73 -7.32
CA GLN A 337 1.08 9.68 -8.24
C GLN A 337 2.35 9.21 -7.51
N LEU A 338 2.69 9.79 -6.36
CA LEU A 338 3.87 9.38 -5.57
C LEU A 338 3.79 7.90 -5.11
N GLY A 339 2.59 7.36 -4.93
CA GLY A 339 2.40 5.93 -4.65
C GLY A 339 2.80 5.00 -5.79
N THR A 340 2.66 5.44 -7.06
CA THR A 340 3.12 4.66 -8.22
C THR A 340 4.64 4.57 -8.30
N ALA A 341 5.34 5.54 -7.70
CA ALA A 341 6.78 5.55 -7.49
C ALA A 341 7.18 4.87 -6.17
N GLY A 342 6.23 4.32 -5.41
CA GLY A 342 6.48 3.68 -4.13
C GLY A 342 6.97 4.64 -3.05
N ARG A 343 6.61 5.93 -3.14
CA ARG A 343 7.04 6.98 -2.22
C ARG A 343 6.08 7.20 -1.04
N VAL A 344 4.85 6.74 -1.14
CA VAL A 344 3.89 6.84 -0.03
C VAL A 344 3.10 5.55 0.10
N GLY A 345 2.61 5.29 1.30
CA GLY A 345 1.58 4.30 1.61
C GLY A 345 0.43 4.95 2.38
N TYR A 346 -0.62 4.19 2.67
CA TYR A 346 -1.78 4.66 3.43
C TYR A 346 -2.03 3.81 4.67
N ASP A 347 -2.32 4.46 5.79
CA ASP A 347 -2.66 3.87 7.07
C ASP A 347 -4.15 4.08 7.38
N VAL A 348 -4.93 3.01 7.27
CA VAL A 348 -6.37 3.03 7.52
C VAL A 348 -6.73 3.32 8.97
N SER A 349 -5.81 3.05 9.90
CA SER A 349 -6.05 3.25 11.33
C SER A 349 -5.78 4.69 11.75
N GLU A 350 -4.84 5.36 11.08
CA GLU A 350 -4.58 6.80 11.23
C GLU A 350 -5.39 7.66 10.24
N ALA A 351 -6.06 7.02 9.26
CA ALA A 351 -6.68 7.66 8.11
C ALA A 351 -5.75 8.67 7.39
N ALA A 352 -4.49 8.29 7.23
CA ALA A 352 -3.45 9.19 6.72
C ALA A 352 -2.44 8.47 5.82
N TYR A 353 -1.80 9.23 4.92
CA TYR A 353 -0.64 8.74 4.18
C TYR A 353 0.58 8.69 5.09
N PHE A 354 1.57 7.86 4.73
CA PHE A 354 2.89 7.86 5.35
C PHE A 354 3.97 7.79 4.27
N HIS A 355 5.12 8.44 4.54
CA HIS A 355 6.26 8.44 3.64
C HIS A 355 7.05 7.13 3.75
N ARG A 356 7.49 6.62 2.59
CA ARG A 356 8.42 5.49 2.44
C ARG A 356 9.20 5.68 1.14
N VAL A 357 10.27 4.93 0.89
CA VAL A 357 10.99 5.02 -0.40
C VAL A 357 11.35 3.62 -0.92
N MET A 358 10.52 3.09 -1.80
CA MET A 358 10.79 1.81 -2.44
C MET A 358 11.92 1.93 -3.49
N PRO A 359 12.76 0.89 -3.69
CA PRO A 359 13.84 0.87 -4.68
C PRO A 359 13.31 0.64 -6.11
N TYR A 360 12.31 1.40 -6.53
CA TYR A 360 11.77 1.37 -7.88
C TYR A 360 12.15 2.63 -8.65
N ASP A 361 12.27 2.46 -9.96
CA ASP A 361 12.42 3.57 -10.90
C ASP A 361 11.13 4.41 -10.89
N ALA A 362 11.27 5.69 -10.57
CA ALA A 362 10.16 6.63 -10.50
C ALA A 362 9.42 6.69 -11.84
N GLY A 363 8.09 6.63 -11.80
CA GLY A 363 7.24 6.64 -13.00
C GLY A 363 7.23 5.35 -13.81
N ARG A 364 7.98 4.29 -13.42
CA ARG A 364 7.96 2.99 -14.14
C ARG A 364 6.56 2.38 -14.18
N ALA A 365 5.82 2.46 -13.08
CA ALA A 365 4.46 1.93 -13.01
C ALA A 365 3.50 2.60 -14.01
N GLU A 366 3.68 3.89 -14.25
CA GLU A 366 2.91 4.67 -15.23
C GLU A 366 3.35 4.39 -16.66
N ARG A 367 4.67 4.47 -16.94
CA ARG A 367 5.24 4.20 -18.27
C ARG A 367 4.84 2.82 -18.78
N ASP A 368 4.80 1.84 -17.89
CA ASP A 368 4.49 0.46 -18.25
C ASP A 368 2.98 0.14 -18.19
N ASN A 369 2.11 1.10 -17.83
CA ASN A 369 0.67 0.84 -17.71
C ASN A 369 0.01 0.86 -19.10
N PRO A 370 -0.45 -0.30 -19.63
CA PRO A 370 -0.93 -0.38 -21.01
C PRO A 370 -2.16 0.51 -21.29
N ARG A 371 -2.95 0.83 -20.26
CA ARG A 371 -4.14 1.67 -20.40
C ARG A 371 -3.80 3.15 -20.45
N LEU A 372 -2.81 3.63 -19.68
CA LEU A 372 -2.32 5.01 -19.79
C LEU A 372 -1.56 5.22 -21.09
N VAL A 373 -0.65 4.29 -21.43
CA VAL A 373 0.07 4.32 -22.72
C VAL A 373 -0.92 4.35 -23.88
N GLY A 374 -1.91 3.46 -23.86
CA GLY A 374 -2.95 3.42 -24.89
C GLY A 374 -3.86 4.66 -24.91
N ALA A 375 -4.02 5.38 -23.78
CA ALA A 375 -4.80 6.62 -23.73
C ALA A 375 -4.01 7.78 -24.35
N ARG A 376 -2.74 7.94 -23.96
CA ARG A 376 -1.82 8.96 -24.50
C ARG A 376 -1.65 8.81 -26.02
N ALA A 377 -1.45 7.58 -26.49
CA ALA A 377 -1.38 7.30 -27.93
C ALA A 377 -2.66 7.67 -28.72
N LEU A 378 -3.84 7.65 -28.08
CA LEU A 378 -5.09 8.10 -28.72
C LEU A 378 -5.15 9.63 -28.83
N LEU A 379 -4.60 10.34 -27.83
CA LEU A 379 -4.50 11.81 -27.85
C LEU A 379 -3.50 12.27 -28.91
N ASP A 380 -2.31 11.67 -28.93
CA ASP A 380 -1.26 11.97 -29.90
C ASP A 380 -1.75 11.77 -31.35
N ALA A 381 -2.64 10.81 -31.57
CA ALA A 381 -3.26 10.53 -32.86
C ALA A 381 -4.46 11.44 -33.19
N GLY A 382 -4.82 12.40 -32.33
CA GLY A 382 -6.01 13.24 -32.49
C GLY A 382 -7.32 12.45 -32.55
N ALA A 383 -7.37 11.28 -31.90
CA ALA A 383 -8.43 10.31 -32.09
C ALA A 383 -9.66 10.52 -31.17
N VAL A 384 -9.63 11.56 -30.35
CA VAL A 384 -10.69 11.92 -29.39
C VAL A 384 -11.45 13.15 -29.92
N ALA A 385 -12.72 12.95 -30.27
CA ALA A 385 -13.64 14.03 -30.62
C ALA A 385 -14.60 14.27 -29.45
N SER A 386 -14.32 15.29 -28.64
CA SER A 386 -15.12 15.65 -27.46
C SER A 386 -16.41 16.38 -27.83
N ASP A 387 -17.46 16.17 -27.05
CA ASP A 387 -18.72 16.91 -27.12
C ASP A 387 -19.33 17.09 -25.72
N GLU A 388 -20.48 17.77 -25.61
CA GLU A 388 -21.11 18.07 -24.31
C GLU A 388 -21.43 16.81 -23.48
N ALA A 389 -21.69 15.67 -24.13
CA ALA A 389 -22.07 14.43 -23.46
C ALA A 389 -20.89 13.49 -23.18
N GLY A 390 -19.67 13.80 -23.62
CA GLY A 390 -18.48 12.97 -23.45
C GLY A 390 -17.55 13.08 -24.65
N ALA A 391 -17.33 11.96 -25.36
CA ALA A 391 -16.52 11.94 -26.58
C ALA A 391 -16.81 10.72 -27.46
N THR A 392 -16.45 10.85 -28.73
CA THR A 392 -16.28 9.74 -29.66
C THR A 392 -14.79 9.47 -29.84
N VAL A 393 -14.35 8.23 -29.62
CA VAL A 393 -12.93 7.85 -29.64
C VAL A 393 -12.68 6.78 -30.71
N ARG A 394 -11.83 7.08 -31.69
CA ARG A 394 -11.42 6.13 -32.73
C ARG A 394 -10.19 5.35 -32.27
N SER A 395 -10.24 4.02 -32.28
CA SER A 395 -9.11 3.17 -31.88
C SER A 395 -8.90 2.06 -32.90
N GLY A 396 -8.01 2.28 -33.87
CA GLY A 396 -7.91 1.44 -35.07
C GLY A 396 -9.11 1.71 -35.97
N ASP A 397 -9.75 0.63 -36.44
CA ASP A 397 -10.95 0.70 -37.29
C ASP A 397 -12.26 0.81 -36.49
N GLU A 398 -12.17 0.68 -35.17
CA GLU A 398 -13.32 0.71 -34.27
C GLU A 398 -13.57 2.12 -33.71
N VAL A 399 -14.85 2.44 -33.50
CA VAL A 399 -15.29 3.70 -32.90
C VAL A 399 -16.03 3.42 -31.60
N TYR A 400 -15.57 4.02 -30.51
CA TYR A 400 -16.16 3.86 -29.19
C TYR A 400 -16.81 5.16 -28.72
N ARG A 401 -17.98 5.05 -28.11
CA ARG A 401 -18.66 6.17 -27.45
C ARG A 401 -18.30 6.18 -25.98
N VAL A 402 -17.79 7.31 -25.51
CA VAL A 402 -17.56 7.61 -24.09
C VAL A 402 -18.63 8.60 -23.65
N ARG A 403 -19.33 8.31 -22.55
CA ARG A 403 -20.35 9.20 -21.98
C ARG A 403 -19.96 9.61 -20.57
N ARG A 404 -20.04 10.89 -20.28
CA ARG A 404 -19.84 11.45 -18.94
C ARG A 404 -21.09 11.18 -18.09
N LEU A 405 -20.89 10.75 -16.86
CA LEU A 405 -21.92 10.58 -15.84
C LEU A 405 -22.04 11.84 -14.98
N PRO A 406 -23.17 12.05 -14.28
CA PRO A 406 -23.37 13.24 -13.43
C PRO A 406 -22.35 13.39 -12.30
N ASP A 407 -21.77 12.29 -11.83
CA ASP A 407 -20.71 12.23 -10.81
C ASP A 407 -19.30 12.51 -11.38
N GLY A 408 -19.20 12.82 -12.68
CA GLY A 408 -17.94 13.07 -13.36
C GLY A 408 -17.20 11.82 -13.83
N GLU A 409 -17.73 10.62 -13.56
CA GLU A 409 -17.19 9.37 -14.11
C GLU A 409 -17.57 9.17 -15.57
N PHE A 410 -16.97 8.16 -16.21
CA PHE A 410 -17.21 7.86 -17.62
C PHE A 410 -17.67 6.43 -17.84
N THR A 411 -18.65 6.26 -18.72
CA THR A 411 -19.00 4.97 -19.32
C THR A 411 -18.44 4.88 -20.73
N CYS A 412 -18.21 3.67 -21.24
CA CYS A 412 -17.67 3.46 -22.59
C CYS A 412 -18.31 2.25 -23.27
N THR A 413 -18.46 2.27 -24.59
CA THR A 413 -18.98 1.12 -25.35
C THR A 413 -17.94 0.02 -25.61
N CYS A 414 -16.70 0.17 -25.14
CA CYS A 414 -15.64 -0.81 -25.39
C CYS A 414 -15.78 -2.11 -24.57
N PRO A 415 -15.17 -3.22 -25.01
CA PRO A 415 -15.24 -4.51 -24.31
C PRO A 415 -14.76 -4.47 -22.85
N TRP A 416 -13.76 -3.64 -22.54
CA TRP A 416 -13.27 -3.47 -21.16
C TRP A 416 -14.39 -2.99 -20.23
N TRP A 417 -15.11 -1.94 -20.64
CA TRP A 417 -16.22 -1.41 -19.86
C TRP A 417 -17.39 -2.40 -19.81
N ALA A 418 -17.73 -3.05 -20.94
CA ALA A 418 -18.78 -4.05 -20.97
C ALA A 418 -18.54 -5.18 -19.95
N LYS A 419 -17.28 -5.63 -19.82
CA LYS A 419 -16.86 -6.68 -18.89
C LYS A 419 -16.76 -6.22 -17.44
N HIS A 420 -16.27 -5.01 -17.19
CA HIS A 420 -15.86 -4.59 -15.84
C HIS A 420 -16.70 -3.47 -15.23
N ARG A 421 -17.42 -2.68 -16.03
CA ARG A 421 -18.34 -1.62 -15.58
C ARG A 421 -17.74 -0.72 -14.48
N GLY A 422 -16.49 -0.27 -14.68
CA GLY A 422 -15.76 0.58 -13.73
C GLY A 422 -15.05 -0.14 -12.58
N GLN A 423 -15.38 -1.40 -12.28
CA GLN A 423 -14.81 -2.15 -11.13
C GLN A 423 -13.33 -2.54 -11.26
N ARG A 424 -12.72 -2.21 -12.40
CA ARG A 424 -11.29 -2.42 -12.70
C ARG A 424 -10.62 -1.13 -13.16
N GLY A 425 -11.16 0.02 -12.76
CA GLY A 425 -10.70 1.31 -13.24
C GLY A 425 -11.06 1.58 -14.71
N PRO A 426 -10.80 2.81 -15.18
CA PRO A 426 -11.21 3.27 -16.50
C PRO A 426 -10.50 2.50 -17.63
N CYS A 427 -11.15 2.44 -18.80
CA CYS A 427 -10.51 1.98 -20.03
C CYS A 427 -9.64 3.09 -20.63
N LYS A 428 -8.76 2.74 -21.60
CA LYS A 428 -7.94 3.73 -22.30
C LYS A 428 -8.75 4.84 -22.97
N HIS A 429 -9.95 4.56 -23.46
CA HIS A 429 -10.81 5.56 -24.11
C HIS A 429 -11.35 6.58 -23.11
N ALA A 430 -11.86 6.11 -21.97
CA ALA A 430 -12.33 6.99 -20.90
C ALA A 430 -11.19 7.84 -20.31
N LEU A 431 -9.99 7.27 -20.19
CA LEU A 431 -8.78 8.01 -19.80
C LEU A 431 -8.41 9.08 -20.82
N ALA A 432 -8.37 8.75 -22.11
CA ALA A 432 -8.07 9.71 -23.16
C ALA A 432 -9.11 10.85 -23.20
N THR A 433 -10.40 10.52 -23.07
CA THR A 433 -11.46 11.54 -22.95
C THR A 433 -11.28 12.44 -21.73
N ARG A 434 -10.89 11.88 -20.58
CA ARG A 434 -10.63 12.66 -19.37
C ARG A 434 -9.50 13.67 -19.58
N MET A 435 -8.36 13.19 -20.06
CA MET A 435 -7.17 14.01 -20.39
C MET A 435 -7.54 15.12 -21.40
N ALA A 436 -8.19 14.78 -22.51
CA ALA A 436 -8.62 15.77 -23.51
C ALA A 436 -9.57 16.85 -22.97
N THR A 437 -10.36 16.54 -21.94
CA THR A 437 -11.28 17.52 -21.33
C THR A 437 -10.61 18.43 -20.29
N ALA A 438 -9.45 18.01 -19.77
CA ALA A 438 -8.64 18.84 -18.87
C ALA A 438 -7.83 19.86 -19.69
N ASP A 439 -7.20 19.43 -20.80
CA ASP A 439 -6.52 20.30 -21.79
C ASP A 439 -7.39 21.46 -22.31
N VAL A 440 -8.70 21.25 -22.48
CA VAL A 440 -9.63 22.28 -22.99
C VAL A 440 -9.93 23.35 -21.94
N ARG A 441 -9.86 23.02 -20.64
CA ARG A 441 -10.13 23.97 -19.55
C ARG A 441 -8.99 24.95 -19.30
N GLU A 442 -7.76 24.63 -19.71
CA GLU A 442 -6.60 25.52 -19.59
C GLU A 442 -6.44 26.48 -20.79
N ARG A 443 -7.10 26.18 -21.91
CA ARG A 443 -7.06 27.02 -23.13
C ARG A 443 -8.17 28.08 -23.19
N VAL A 444 -9.10 28.07 -22.23
CA VAL A 444 -10.21 29.02 -22.07
C VAL A 444 -9.95 29.81 -20.80
#